data_AF-A0A6H5ID32-F1
#
_entry.id   AF-A0A6H5ID32-F1
#
_cell.length_a   1.000
_cell.length_b   1.000
_cell.length_c   1.000
_cell.angle_alpha   90.00
_cell.angle_beta   90.00
_cell.angle_gamma   90.00
#
_symmetry.space_group_name_H-M   'P 1'
#
loop_
_entity.id
_entity.type
_entity.pdbx_description
1 polymer ?
#
loop_
_entity_poly.entity_id
_entity_poly.type
_entity_poly.pdbx_seq_one_letter_code
_entity_poly.pdbx_strand_id
1 'polypeptide(L)'
;MLKQEREFIVNELLSSKFLKDIAAKNVHNEAKDPEESDRYRKEGNALYALSGHSAVIHEKILTRYTQSLAFAPANSLQMALAYSNRSALFYHCGKYVDCMLDIERAMRYEPLCIKIKKKLIDRKVMCMKYFDGEIIKRRTGVETIRSIKSHNFVPDREDERAIVIHKVVAVLNVVTVTLVLCCCWCIIDVARCYKTARARALRPRRRSPEFRRHIVL
;
A
#
# COMPACT_ATOMS: atom_id res chain seq x y z
N MET A 1 6.82 -25.25 -5.74
CA MET A 1 5.63 -24.52 -5.31
C MET A 1 5.34 -23.35 -6.25
N LEU A 2 6.13 -22.26 -6.25
CA LEU A 2 5.88 -21.07 -7.09
C LEU A 2 5.77 -21.30 -8.62
N LYS A 3 6.54 -22.25 -9.18
CA LYS A 3 6.49 -22.56 -10.62
C LYS A 3 5.18 -23.24 -11.03
N GLN A 4 4.70 -24.17 -10.21
CA GLN A 4 3.44 -24.89 -10.45
C GLN A 4 2.23 -23.97 -10.28
N GLU A 5 2.26 -23.07 -9.29
CA GLU A 5 1.21 -22.06 -9.11
C GLU A 5 1.16 -21.08 -10.30
N ARG A 6 2.32 -20.63 -10.78
CA ARG A 6 2.40 -19.81 -12.00
C ARG A 6 1.82 -20.55 -13.22
N GLU A 7 2.18 -21.81 -13.41
CA GLU A 7 1.68 -22.62 -14.53
C GLU A 7 0.16 -22.85 -14.43
N PHE A 8 -0.36 -23.10 -13.24
CA PHE A 8 -1.80 -23.24 -12.99
C PHE A 8 -2.56 -21.95 -13.33
N ILE A 9 -2.08 -20.80 -12.84
CA ILE A 9 -2.69 -19.49 -13.12
C ILE A 9 -2.65 -19.18 -14.63
N VAL A 10 -1.51 -19.44 -15.29
CA VAL A 10 -1.39 -19.23 -16.74
C VAL A 10 -2.37 -20.13 -17.49
N ASN A 11 -2.48 -21.40 -17.13
CA ASN A 11 -3.40 -22.33 -17.80
C ASN A 11 -4.87 -21.96 -17.60
N GLU A 12 -5.25 -21.47 -16.41
CA GLU A 12 -6.60 -20.98 -16.13
C GLU A 12 -6.91 -19.71 -16.92
N LEU A 13 -5.95 -18.77 -17.01
CA LEU A 13 -6.10 -17.58 -17.84
C LEU A 13 -6.23 -17.95 -19.33
N LEU A 14 -5.46 -18.94 -19.78
CA LEU A 14 -5.50 -19.44 -21.14
C LEU A 14 -6.74 -20.28 -21.44
N SER A 15 -7.50 -20.77 -20.45
CA SER A 15 -8.73 -21.53 -20.67
C SER A 15 -9.93 -20.63 -20.96
N SER A 16 -9.90 -19.39 -20.43
CA SER A 16 -10.96 -18.40 -20.58
C SER A 16 -11.17 -17.97 -22.03
N LYS A 17 -12.38 -18.23 -22.56
CA LYS A 17 -12.80 -17.80 -23.90
C LYS A 17 -12.65 -16.29 -24.09
N PHE A 18 -13.03 -15.49 -23.09
CA PHE A 18 -12.90 -14.03 -23.12
C PHE A 18 -11.44 -13.58 -23.26
N LEU A 19 -10.51 -14.21 -22.53
CA LEU A 19 -9.09 -13.88 -22.61
C LEU A 19 -8.47 -14.38 -23.92
N LYS A 20 -8.92 -15.52 -24.45
CA LYS A 20 -8.55 -15.99 -25.79
C LYS A 20 -8.99 -14.99 -26.86
N ASP A 21 -10.19 -14.45 -26.77
CA ASP A 21 -10.71 -13.47 -27.73
C ASP A 21 -9.95 -12.13 -27.66
N ILE A 22 -9.54 -11.70 -26.46
CA ILE A 22 -8.67 -10.53 -26.28
C ILE A 22 -7.26 -10.79 -26.82
N ALA A 23 -6.68 -11.95 -26.49
CA ALA A 23 -5.36 -12.35 -26.97
C ALA A 23 -5.36 -12.42 -28.50
N ALA A 24 -6.39 -13.00 -29.12
CA ALA A 24 -6.59 -13.09 -30.56
C ALA A 24 -6.77 -11.71 -31.25
N LYS A 25 -7.22 -10.69 -30.51
CA LYS A 25 -7.28 -9.30 -31.00
C LYS A 25 -5.96 -8.54 -30.83
N ASN A 26 -5.09 -8.97 -29.92
CA ASN A 26 -3.82 -8.33 -29.54
C ASN A 26 -2.58 -9.13 -30.02
N VAL A 27 -2.64 -9.81 -31.17
CA VAL A 27 -1.58 -10.76 -31.60
C VAL A 27 -0.44 -10.10 -32.38
N HIS A 28 -0.63 -8.89 -32.90
CA HIS A 28 0.48 -8.16 -33.50
C HIS A 28 1.31 -7.53 -32.38
N ASN A 29 2.39 -8.21 -31.98
CA ASN A 29 3.45 -7.61 -31.21
C ASN A 29 4.15 -6.60 -32.11
N GLU A 30 3.51 -5.45 -32.32
CA GLU A 30 4.08 -4.34 -33.06
C GLU A 30 5.40 -3.99 -32.39
N ALA A 31 6.48 -4.08 -33.16
CA ALA A 31 7.79 -3.76 -32.66
C ALA A 31 7.77 -2.32 -32.11
N LYS A 32 8.50 -2.11 -31.02
CA LYS A 32 8.72 -0.76 -30.51
C LYS A 32 9.43 0.05 -31.60
N ASP A 33 8.86 1.20 -31.92
CA ASP A 33 9.29 2.08 -32.98
C ASP A 33 9.36 3.52 -32.42
N PRO A 34 10.57 4.10 -32.30
CA PRO A 34 10.74 5.43 -31.75
C PRO A 34 10.15 6.53 -32.64
N GLU A 35 10.19 6.37 -33.97
CA GLU A 35 9.60 7.29 -34.94
C GLU A 35 8.07 7.32 -34.80
N GLU A 36 7.44 6.16 -34.69
CA GLU A 36 6.00 6.01 -34.43
C GLU A 36 5.59 6.62 -33.09
N SER A 37 6.37 6.33 -32.05
CA SER A 37 6.17 6.94 -30.74
C SER A 37 6.19 8.47 -30.84
N ASP A 38 7.14 9.04 -31.57
CA ASP A 38 7.22 10.48 -31.76
C ASP A 38 6.09 11.04 -32.62
N ARG A 39 5.60 10.30 -33.62
CA ARG A 39 4.44 10.68 -34.43
C ARG A 39 3.20 10.83 -33.54
N TYR A 40 2.84 9.80 -32.79
CA TYR A 40 1.69 9.87 -31.87
C TYR A 40 1.84 10.96 -30.81
N ARG A 41 3.06 11.16 -30.29
CA ARG A 41 3.33 12.24 -29.34
C ARG A 41 3.09 13.62 -29.96
N LYS A 42 3.50 13.84 -31.21
CA LYS A 42 3.29 15.10 -31.94
C LYS A 42 1.80 15.32 -32.22
N GLU A 43 1.05 14.29 -32.60
CA GLU A 43 -0.41 14.36 -32.75
C GLU A 43 -1.10 14.75 -31.44
N GLY A 44 -0.71 14.12 -30.33
CA GLY A 44 -1.21 14.46 -29.00
C GLY A 44 -0.90 15.91 -28.61
N ASN A 45 0.31 16.38 -28.91
CA ASN A 45 0.71 17.77 -28.67
C ASN A 45 -0.11 18.76 -29.50
N ALA A 46 -0.39 18.44 -30.77
CA ALA A 46 -1.20 19.29 -31.64
C ALA A 46 -2.63 19.44 -31.11
N LEU A 47 -3.22 18.35 -30.63
CA LEU A 47 -4.53 18.37 -29.98
C LEU A 47 -4.50 19.13 -28.64
N TYR A 48 -3.45 18.94 -27.83
CA TYR A 48 -3.31 19.59 -26.53
C TYR A 48 -3.06 21.11 -26.63
N ALA A 49 -2.58 21.59 -27.78
CA ALA A 49 -2.37 23.02 -28.03
C ALA A 49 -3.66 23.77 -28.37
N LEU A 50 -4.76 23.05 -28.66
CA LEU A 50 -6.05 23.67 -28.94
C LEU A 50 -6.63 24.33 -27.68
N SER A 51 -7.31 25.46 -27.82
CA SER A 51 -8.05 26.08 -26.72
C SER A 51 -9.38 25.37 -26.49
N GLY A 52 -9.84 25.32 -25.24
CA GLY A 52 -11.18 24.80 -24.91
C GLY A 52 -11.33 23.28 -25.06
N HIS A 53 -10.54 22.50 -24.31
CA HIS A 53 -10.64 21.04 -24.34
C HIS A 53 -11.97 20.52 -23.79
N SER A 54 -12.71 19.78 -24.62
CA SER A 54 -13.84 18.96 -24.18
C SER A 54 -13.39 17.58 -23.69
N ALA A 55 -14.29 16.83 -23.04
CA ALA A 55 -14.00 15.47 -22.60
C ALA A 55 -13.55 14.56 -23.76
N VAL A 56 -14.17 14.72 -24.95
CA VAL A 56 -13.81 13.96 -26.16
C VAL A 56 -12.40 14.31 -26.63
N ILE A 57 -12.00 15.58 -26.53
CA ILE A 57 -10.65 16.00 -26.90
C ILE A 57 -9.63 15.47 -25.89
N HIS A 58 -9.92 15.51 -24.59
CA HIS A 58 -9.06 14.90 -23.56
C HIS A 58 -8.85 13.40 -23.81
N GLU A 59 -9.90 12.67 -24.16
CA GLU A 59 -9.81 11.24 -24.49
C GLU A 59 -8.90 11.01 -25.70
N LYS A 60 -9.07 11.80 -26.77
CA LYS A 60 -8.18 11.71 -27.95
C LYS A 60 -6.73 12.00 -27.60
N ILE A 61 -6.45 13.05 -26.82
CA ILE A 61 -5.09 13.38 -26.38
C ILE A 61 -4.50 12.22 -25.56
N LEU A 62 -5.28 11.68 -24.61
CA LEU A 62 -4.85 10.55 -23.77
C LEU A 62 -4.52 9.32 -24.61
N THR A 63 -5.36 9.01 -25.59
CA THR A 63 -5.15 7.91 -26.54
C THR A 63 -3.86 8.11 -27.32
N ARG A 64 -3.61 9.30 -27.86
CA ARG A 64 -2.35 9.58 -28.60
C ARG A 64 -1.11 9.47 -27.72
N TYR A 65 -1.12 9.99 -26.50
CA TYR A 65 0.02 9.81 -25.59
C TYR A 65 0.20 8.37 -25.12
N THR A 66 -0.89 7.60 -25.00
CA THR A 66 -0.81 6.18 -24.65
C THR A 66 -0.30 5.33 -25.80
N GLN A 67 -0.69 5.63 -27.05
CA GLN A 67 -0.10 5.04 -28.25
C GLN A 67 1.39 5.37 -28.34
N SER A 68 1.78 6.62 -28.10
CA SER A 68 3.20 7.00 -28.03
C SER A 68 3.99 6.11 -27.06
N LEU A 69 3.46 5.87 -25.84
CA LEU A 69 4.07 4.93 -24.89
C LEU A 69 4.07 3.47 -25.38
N ALA A 70 3.04 3.05 -26.12
CA ALA A 70 2.94 1.70 -26.66
C ALA A 70 4.03 1.42 -27.72
N PHE A 71 4.44 2.43 -28.50
CA PHE A 71 5.52 2.30 -29.48
C PHE A 71 6.90 2.64 -28.92
N ALA A 72 6.99 3.41 -27.83
CA ALA A 72 8.27 3.83 -27.28
C ALA A 72 9.16 2.63 -26.85
N PRO A 73 10.44 2.59 -27.27
CA PRO A 73 11.40 1.61 -26.77
C PRO A 73 11.57 1.74 -25.24
N ALA A 74 11.85 0.62 -24.57
CA ALA A 74 12.07 0.62 -23.12
C ALA A 74 13.27 1.50 -22.75
N ASN A 75 13.18 2.23 -21.63
CA ASN A 75 14.23 3.12 -21.13
C ASN A 75 14.76 4.13 -22.17
N SER A 76 13.89 4.60 -23.07
CA SER A 76 14.23 5.56 -24.12
C SER A 76 13.80 6.98 -23.77
N LEU A 77 14.37 7.95 -24.49
CA LEU A 77 13.92 9.34 -24.46
C LEU A 77 12.43 9.44 -24.84
N GLN A 78 12.00 8.72 -25.87
CA GLN A 78 10.61 8.72 -26.35
C GLN A 78 9.64 8.31 -25.23
N MET A 79 9.98 7.27 -24.47
CA MET A 79 9.18 6.83 -23.32
C MET A 79 9.08 7.91 -22.25
N ALA A 80 10.20 8.57 -21.92
CA ALA A 80 10.23 9.65 -20.94
C ALA A 80 9.43 10.88 -21.41
N LEU A 81 9.53 11.25 -22.69
CA LEU A 81 8.76 12.33 -23.29
C LEU A 81 7.26 12.04 -23.29
N ALA A 82 6.87 10.81 -23.63
CA ALA A 82 5.48 10.41 -23.65
C ALA A 82 4.85 10.45 -22.24
N TYR A 83 5.54 9.93 -21.22
CA TYR A 83 5.12 10.10 -19.82
C TYR A 83 5.07 11.56 -19.39
N SER A 84 6.05 12.37 -19.80
CA SER A 84 6.06 13.81 -19.49
C SER A 84 4.86 14.54 -20.08
N ASN A 85 4.43 14.19 -21.29
CA ASN A 85 3.28 14.85 -21.93
C ASN A 85 1.95 14.33 -21.38
N ARG A 86 1.84 13.03 -21.11
CA ARG A 86 0.64 12.44 -20.49
C ARG A 86 0.39 12.97 -19.08
N SER A 87 1.44 13.17 -18.28
CA SER A 87 1.32 13.83 -16.98
C SER A 87 0.84 15.28 -17.09
N ALA A 88 1.11 15.99 -18.20
CA ALA A 88 0.59 17.35 -18.39
C ALA A 88 -0.93 17.32 -18.61
N LEU A 89 -1.42 16.35 -19.40
CA LEU A 89 -2.85 16.10 -19.55
C LEU A 89 -3.51 15.71 -18.23
N PHE A 90 -2.92 14.79 -17.46
CA PHE A 90 -3.49 14.40 -16.16
C PHE A 90 -3.56 15.57 -15.19
N TYR A 91 -2.53 16.41 -15.14
CA TYR A 91 -2.59 17.65 -14.38
C TYR A 91 -3.73 18.57 -14.85
N HIS A 92 -3.86 18.77 -16.17
CA HIS A 92 -4.93 19.58 -16.76
C HIS A 92 -6.33 19.04 -16.41
N CYS A 93 -6.49 17.72 -16.33
CA CYS A 93 -7.75 17.08 -15.94
C CYS A 93 -7.95 16.93 -14.42
N GLY A 94 -7.07 17.48 -13.57
CA GLY A 94 -7.15 17.34 -12.11
C GLY A 94 -6.84 15.94 -11.57
N LYS A 95 -6.28 15.05 -12.40
CA LYS A 95 -5.86 13.69 -12.02
C LYS A 95 -4.46 13.70 -11.42
N TYR A 96 -4.32 14.29 -10.24
CA TYR A 96 -3.02 14.59 -9.63
C TYR A 96 -2.21 13.33 -9.25
N VAL A 97 -2.86 12.24 -8.85
CA VAL A 97 -2.20 10.97 -8.54
C VAL A 97 -1.58 10.36 -9.80
N ASP A 98 -2.34 10.24 -10.87
CA ASP A 98 -1.86 9.73 -12.16
C ASP A 98 -0.74 10.60 -12.74
N CYS A 99 -0.89 11.93 -12.60
CA CYS A 99 0.14 12.90 -12.97
C CYS A 99 1.48 12.62 -12.25
N MET A 100 1.46 12.43 -10.92
CA MET A 100 2.66 12.15 -10.13
C MET A 100 3.33 10.85 -10.53
N LEU A 101 2.55 9.78 -10.76
CA LEU A 101 3.09 8.48 -11.20
C LEU A 101 3.82 8.59 -12.55
N ASP A 102 3.23 9.31 -13.50
CA ASP A 102 3.85 9.53 -14.80
C ASP A 102 5.07 10.45 -14.72
N ILE A 103 5.08 11.44 -13.83
CA ILE A 103 6.28 12.26 -13.55
C ILE A 103 7.43 11.38 -13.06
N GLU A 104 7.17 10.49 -12.10
CA GLU A 104 8.20 9.57 -11.57
C GLU A 104 8.72 8.62 -12.65
N ARG A 105 7.84 8.10 -13.51
CA ARG A 105 8.24 7.27 -14.65
C ARG A 105 9.10 8.04 -15.65
N ALA A 106 8.76 9.29 -15.96
CA ALA A 106 9.55 10.13 -16.85
C ALA A 106 10.94 10.44 -16.28
N MET A 107 11.02 10.71 -14.97
CA MET A 107 12.27 11.07 -14.29
C MET A 107 13.28 9.92 -14.19
N ARG A 108 12.86 8.66 -14.35
CA ARG A 108 13.77 7.50 -14.37
C ARG A 108 14.74 7.51 -15.56
N TYR A 109 14.45 8.27 -16.62
CA TYR A 109 15.36 8.41 -17.75
C TYR A 109 16.38 9.51 -17.46
N GLU A 110 17.58 9.13 -17.00
CA GLU A 110 18.62 10.09 -16.60
C GLU A 110 19.02 11.10 -17.68
N PRO A 111 19.17 10.71 -18.98
CA PRO A 111 19.55 11.64 -20.04
C PRO A 111 18.46 12.68 -20.40
N LEU A 112 17.33 12.71 -19.67
CA LEU A 112 16.28 13.70 -19.89
C LEU A 112 16.79 15.12 -19.70
N CYS A 113 16.50 16.01 -20.65
CA CYS A 113 17.04 17.36 -20.62
C CYS A 113 16.48 18.20 -19.45
N ILE A 114 17.30 19.12 -18.94
CA ILE A 114 17.01 19.96 -17.77
C ILE A 114 15.69 20.75 -17.95
N LYS A 115 15.42 21.24 -19.17
CA LYS A 115 14.19 21.97 -19.50
C LYS A 115 12.93 21.14 -19.22
N ILE A 116 12.97 19.84 -19.50
CA ILE A 116 11.83 18.94 -19.27
C ILE A 116 11.77 18.55 -17.80
N LYS A 117 12.91 18.25 -17.16
CA LYS A 117 12.99 18.01 -15.71
C LYS A 117 12.36 19.18 -14.93
N LYS A 118 12.66 20.43 -15.30
CA LYS A 118 12.03 21.62 -14.70
C LYS A 118 10.50 21.59 -14.82
N LYS A 119 9.96 21.37 -16.02
CA LYS A 119 8.50 21.28 -16.23
C LYS A 119 7.83 20.15 -15.41
N LEU A 120 8.54 19.05 -15.21
CA LEU A 120 8.07 17.94 -14.39
C LEU A 120 8.07 18.29 -12.90
N ILE A 121 9.13 18.94 -12.41
CA ILE A 121 9.22 19.43 -11.03
C ILE A 121 8.13 20.46 -10.75
N ASP A 122 7.93 21.44 -11.63
CA ASP A 122 6.89 22.47 -11.48
C ASP A 122 5.51 21.83 -11.32
N ARG A 123 5.17 20.85 -12.18
CA ARG A 123 3.91 20.10 -12.07
C ARG A 123 3.83 19.26 -10.80
N LYS A 124 4.93 18.64 -10.37
CA LYS A 124 4.99 17.87 -9.12
C LYS A 124 4.66 18.76 -7.92
N VAL A 125 5.27 19.96 -7.85
CA VAL A 125 4.98 20.95 -6.81
C VAL A 125 3.51 21.37 -6.85
N MET A 126 2.95 21.60 -8.03
CA MET A 126 1.53 21.95 -8.16
C MET A 126 0.59 20.82 -7.73
N CYS A 127 0.92 19.56 -8.02
CA CYS A 127 0.17 18.40 -7.52
C CYS A 127 0.26 18.28 -6.00
N MET A 128 1.43 18.54 -5.40
CA MET A 128 1.62 18.51 -3.94
C MET A 128 0.75 19.53 -3.22
N LYS A 129 0.64 20.76 -3.75
CA LYS A 129 -0.26 21.78 -3.18
C LYS A 129 -1.72 21.33 -3.10
N TYR A 130 -2.18 20.52 -4.06
CA TYR A 130 -3.52 19.93 -3.99
C TYR A 130 -3.65 18.97 -2.80
N PHE A 131 -2.67 18.08 -2.60
CA PHE A 131 -2.69 17.14 -1.48
C PHE A 131 -2.64 17.86 -0.13
N ASP A 132 -1.81 18.90 0.01
CA ASP A 132 -1.76 19.71 1.23
C ASP A 132 -3.10 20.39 1.52
N GLY A 133 -3.74 20.94 0.49
CA GLY A 133 -5.08 21.51 0.58
C GLY A 133 -6.14 20.48 0.99
N GLU A 134 -6.10 19.28 0.45
CA GLU A 134 -7.00 18.19 0.83
C GLU A 134 -6.78 17.71 2.27
N ILE A 135 -5.53 17.66 2.73
CA ILE A 135 -5.20 17.35 4.13
C ILE A 135 -5.78 18.42 5.06
N ILE A 136 -5.62 19.71 4.72
CA ILE A 136 -6.18 20.83 5.49
C ILE A 136 -7.71 20.72 5.56
N LYS A 137 -8.40 20.52 4.44
CA LYS A 137 -9.87 20.36 4.40
C LYS A 137 -10.35 19.19 5.26
N ARG A 138 -9.64 18.06 5.23
CA ARG A 138 -9.98 16.90 6.07
C ARG A 138 -9.80 17.23 7.54
N ARG A 139 -8.70 17.90 7.91
CA ARG A 139 -8.44 18.30 9.30
C ARG A 139 -9.51 19.26 9.81
N THR A 140 -9.84 20.31 9.04
CA THR A 140 -10.90 21.26 9.42
C THR A 140 -12.27 20.60 9.46
N GLY A 141 -12.58 19.68 8.54
CA GLY A 141 -13.81 18.88 8.58
C GLY A 141 -13.91 18.04 9.85
N VAL A 142 -12.81 17.39 10.27
CA VAL A 142 -12.75 16.63 11.53
C VAL A 142 -12.93 17.53 12.75
N GLU A 143 -12.32 18.73 12.75
CA GLU A 143 -12.48 19.73 13.81
C GLU A 143 -13.93 20.23 13.92
N THR A 144 -14.58 20.51 12.78
CA THR A 144 -16.00 20.89 12.72
C THR A 144 -16.89 19.77 13.26
N ILE A 145 -16.67 18.51 12.84
CA ILE A 145 -17.42 17.36 13.37
C ILE A 145 -17.22 17.22 14.89
N ARG A 146 -16.00 17.43 15.38
CA ARG A 146 -15.69 17.38 16.80
C ARG A 146 -16.44 18.46 17.58
N SER A 147 -16.49 19.68 17.04
CA SER A 147 -17.25 20.79 17.62
C SER A 147 -18.75 20.53 17.60
N ILE A 148 -19.31 19.97 16.52
CA ILE A 148 -20.73 19.59 16.47
C ILE A 148 -21.05 18.53 17.53
N LYS A 149 -20.18 17.53 17.71
CA LYS A 149 -20.35 16.51 18.76
C LYS A 149 -20.30 17.09 20.17
N SER A 150 -19.50 18.12 20.42
CA SER A 150 -19.47 18.78 21.73
C SER A 150 -20.69 19.66 21.99
N HIS A 151 -21.32 20.23 20.94
CA HIS A 151 -22.52 21.06 21.06
C HIS A 151 -23.83 20.25 21.05
N ASN A 152 -23.83 19.03 20.48
CA ASN A 152 -24.98 18.11 20.48
C ASN A 152 -24.95 17.07 21.62
N PHE A 153 -24.09 17.24 22.62
CA PHE A 153 -24.19 16.45 23.86
C PHE A 153 -25.28 17.06 24.76
N VAL A 154 -26.53 16.84 24.38
CA VAL A 154 -27.64 16.82 25.35
C VAL A 154 -27.85 15.35 25.67
N PRO A 155 -27.39 14.84 26.83
CA PRO A 155 -27.65 13.47 27.19
C PRO A 155 -29.16 13.32 27.34
N ASP A 156 -29.76 12.45 26.53
CA ASP A 156 -31.15 12.07 26.70
C ASP A 156 -31.28 11.42 28.08
N ARG A 157 -32.28 11.82 28.85
CA ARG A 157 -32.40 11.53 30.29
C ARG A 157 -32.59 10.05 30.63
N GLU A 158 -32.55 9.16 29.65
CA GLU A 158 -32.61 7.71 29.84
C GLU A 158 -31.23 7.03 30.03
N ASP A 159 -30.12 7.69 29.67
CA ASP A 159 -28.77 7.08 29.69
C ASP A 159 -28.03 7.16 31.04
N GLU A 160 -28.49 7.96 32.00
CA GLU A 160 -27.85 8.02 33.33
C GLU A 160 -27.92 6.68 34.06
N ARG A 161 -28.97 5.88 33.83
CA ARG A 161 -29.08 4.52 34.39
C ARG A 161 -28.09 3.55 33.75
N ALA A 162 -27.79 3.70 32.45
CA ALA A 162 -26.84 2.85 31.74
C ALA A 162 -25.38 3.13 32.16
N ILE A 163 -25.02 4.40 32.41
CA ILE A 163 -23.67 4.79 32.86
C ILE A 163 -23.38 4.25 34.27
N VAL A 164 -24.37 4.29 35.17
CA VAL A 164 -24.22 3.73 36.52
C VAL A 164 -24.02 2.21 36.43
N ILE A 165 -24.78 1.51 35.59
CA ILE A 165 -24.62 0.07 35.38
C ILE A 165 -23.23 -0.25 34.80
N HIS A 166 -22.74 0.50 33.81
CA HIS A 166 -21.41 0.25 33.22
C HIS A 166 -20.26 0.52 34.20
N LYS A 167 -20.39 1.53 35.07
CA LYS A 167 -19.42 1.79 36.15
C LYS A 167 -19.47 0.73 37.24
N VAL A 168 -20.66 0.26 37.64
CA VAL A 168 -20.83 -0.81 38.63
C VAL A 168 -20.29 -2.14 38.10
N VAL A 169 -20.54 -2.47 36.83
CA VAL A 169 -19.98 -3.66 36.14
C VAL A 169 -18.45 -3.57 36.04
N ALA A 170 -17.88 -2.39 35.78
CA ALA A 170 -16.43 -2.20 35.77
C ALA A 170 -15.81 -2.42 37.16
N VAL A 171 -16.44 -1.93 38.23
CA VAL A 171 -15.97 -2.14 39.61
C VAL A 171 -16.09 -3.61 40.02
N LEU A 172 -17.18 -4.29 39.67
CA LEU A 172 -17.34 -5.74 39.89
C LEU A 172 -16.29 -6.56 39.10
N ASN A 173 -15.98 -6.17 37.86
CA ASN A 173 -14.95 -6.84 37.06
C ASN A 173 -13.53 -6.66 37.64
N VAL A 174 -13.20 -5.51 38.22
CA VAL A 174 -11.90 -5.33 38.90
C VAL A 174 -11.77 -6.21 40.13
N VAL A 175 -12.86 -6.39 40.90
CA VAL A 175 -12.88 -7.26 42.09
C VAL A 175 -12.77 -8.74 41.71
N THR A 176 -13.43 -9.18 40.64
CA THR A 176 -13.31 -10.57 40.15
C THR A 176 -11.93 -10.88 39.57
N VAL A 177 -11.33 -9.96 38.81
CA VAL A 177 -9.98 -10.15 38.26
C VAL A 177 -8.91 -10.21 39.35
N THR A 178 -9.04 -9.42 40.41
CA THR A 178 -8.10 -9.47 41.55
C THR A 178 -8.24 -10.76 42.37
N LEU A 179 -9.47 -11.28 42.56
CA LEU A 179 -9.68 -12.58 43.19
C LEU A 179 -9.09 -13.73 42.36
N VAL A 180 -9.28 -13.72 41.04
CA VAL A 180 -8.74 -14.76 40.14
C VAL A 180 -7.20 -14.72 40.09
N LEU A 181 -6.58 -13.53 40.09
CA LEU A 181 -5.13 -13.41 40.13
C LEU A 181 -4.54 -13.87 41.48
N CYS A 182 -5.26 -13.66 42.58
CA CYS A 182 -4.85 -14.16 43.91
C CYS A 182 -4.87 -15.70 43.97
N CYS A 183 -5.88 -16.34 43.37
CA CYS A 183 -5.93 -17.80 43.25
C CYS A 183 -4.82 -18.36 42.34
N CYS A 184 -4.46 -17.67 41.26
CA CYS A 184 -3.38 -18.08 40.36
C CYS A 184 -1.99 -18.04 41.03
N TRP A 185 -1.75 -17.11 41.94
CA TRP A 185 -0.49 -17.06 42.70
C TRP A 185 -0.34 -18.24 43.68
N CYS A 186 -1.42 -18.61 44.38
CA CYS A 186 -1.43 -19.80 45.23
C CYS A 186 -1.15 -21.10 44.44
N ILE A 187 -1.66 -21.21 43.20
CA ILE A 187 -1.42 -22.39 42.34
C ILE A 187 0.05 -22.44 41.87
N ILE A 188 0.65 -21.29 41.56
CA ILE A 188 2.07 -21.21 41.15
C ILE A 188 3.01 -21.59 42.30
N ASP A 189 2.71 -21.19 43.54
CA ASP A 189 3.52 -21.55 44.71
C ASP A 189 3.43 -23.05 45.05
N VAL A 190 2.25 -23.65 44.92
CA VAL A 190 2.08 -25.12 45.06
C VAL A 190 2.86 -25.86 43.97
N ALA A 191 2.83 -25.39 42.72
CA ALA A 191 3.57 -25.99 41.61
C ALA A 191 5.10 -25.85 41.76
N ARG A 192 5.57 -24.74 42.35
CA ARG A 192 6.99 -24.51 42.65
C ARG A 192 7.47 -25.42 43.79
N CYS A 193 6.63 -25.64 44.80
CA CYS A 193 6.90 -26.55 45.91
C CYS A 193 6.94 -28.03 45.45
N TYR A 194 6.10 -28.42 44.48
CA TYR A 194 6.10 -29.76 43.90
C TYR A 194 7.37 -30.06 43.07
N LYS A 195 7.91 -29.06 42.36
CA LYS A 195 9.17 -29.21 41.58
C LYS A 195 10.40 -29.38 42.46
N THR A 196 10.50 -28.67 43.58
CA THR A 196 11.60 -28.81 44.54
C THR A 196 11.54 -30.15 45.30
N ALA A 197 10.35 -30.66 45.60
CA ALA A 197 10.18 -32.00 46.17
C ALA A 197 10.61 -33.12 45.20
N ARG A 198 10.24 -33.03 43.91
CA ARG A 198 10.61 -34.01 42.87
C ARG A 198 12.12 -34.03 42.57
N ALA A 199 12.81 -32.89 42.66
CA ALA A 199 14.26 -32.82 42.46
C ALA A 199 15.07 -33.51 43.59
N ARG A 200 14.51 -33.64 44.80
CA ARG A 200 15.15 -34.37 45.90
C ARG A 200 14.99 -35.88 45.79
N ALA A 201 13.92 -36.38 45.15
CA ALA A 201 13.66 -37.80 44.96
C ALA A 201 14.54 -38.48 43.88
N LEU A 202 15.16 -37.70 42.98
CA LEU A 202 15.95 -38.21 41.85
C LEU A 202 17.47 -38.19 42.08
N ARG A 203 17.97 -38.07 43.32
CA ARG A 203 19.41 -38.20 43.56
C ARG A 203 19.83 -39.68 43.48
N PRO A 204 20.71 -40.06 42.53
CA PRO A 204 21.22 -41.43 42.46
C PRO A 204 22.10 -41.75 43.68
N ARG A 205 21.90 -42.94 44.25
CA ARG A 205 22.78 -43.55 45.27
C ARG A 205 24.21 -43.61 44.73
N ARG A 206 25.18 -43.05 45.47
CA ARG A 206 26.61 -43.20 45.21
C ARG A 206 26.97 -44.69 45.14
N ARG A 207 27.55 -45.15 44.03
CA ARG A 207 28.34 -46.39 43.97
C ARG A 207 29.82 -46.02 43.93
N SER A 208 30.61 -46.85 44.59
CA SER A 208 32.03 -46.73 44.97
C SER A 208 33.01 -46.69 43.80
N PRO A 209 34.27 -46.24 44.02
CA PRO A 209 35.27 -46.08 42.98
C PRO A 209 36.15 -47.32 42.84
N GLU A 210 36.29 -47.86 41.63
CA GLU A 210 37.36 -48.82 41.31
C GLU A 210 38.03 -48.52 39.96
N PHE A 211 39.36 -48.40 40.05
CA PHE A 211 40.41 -48.74 39.09
C PHE A 211 40.38 -48.10 37.68
N ARG A 212 41.17 -47.06 37.37
CA ARG A 212 42.65 -46.91 37.25
C ARG A 212 43.22 -47.37 35.88
N ARG A 213 44.06 -46.49 35.30
CA ARG A 213 45.07 -46.62 34.20
C ARG A 213 44.60 -46.09 32.82
N HIS A 214 45.10 -44.91 32.39
CA HIS A 214 46.32 -44.65 31.57
C HIS A 214 46.16 -45.19 30.14
N ILE A 215 46.30 -44.42 29.05
CA ILE A 215 47.50 -43.84 28.39
C ILE A 215 46.93 -42.99 27.21
N VAL A 216 47.18 -41.68 27.04
CA VAL A 216 48.35 -40.96 26.47
C VAL A 216 48.75 -41.39 25.05
N LEU A 217 48.09 -40.79 24.05
CA LEU A 217 48.61 -40.12 22.82
C LEU A 217 47.61 -40.25 21.67
#